data_AF-A0A1I6LTX2-F1
#
_entry.id   AF-A0A1I6LTX2-F1
#
_cell.length_a   1.000
_cell.length_b   1.000
_cell.length_c   1.000
_cell.angle_alpha   90.00
_cell.angle_beta   90.00
_cell.angle_gamma   90.00
#
_symmetry.space_group_name_H-M   'P 1'
#
loop_
_entity.id
_entity.type
_entity.pdbx_description
1 polymer ?
#
loop_
_entity_poly.entity_id
_entity_poly.type
_entity_poly.pdbx_seq_one_letter_code
_entity_poly.pdbx_strand_id
1 'polypeptide(L)'
;MSPFAILGGLALGVVIGVISGTVGIGGGALLIPALVYFYGMTQIRAQGTSLATLLLPIGFFAFWTYYKAGHADLKLAMLLSVGFALGGWLGGNWAQHLSETALRRGFAALLLVLAAKLAFSR
;
A
#
# COMPACT_ATOMS: atom_id res chain seq x y z
N MET A 1 7.50 5.82 -21.59
CA MET A 1 6.87 6.81 -20.70
C MET A 1 7.36 8.18 -21.10
N SER A 2 6.52 9.21 -21.12
CA SER A 2 6.97 10.57 -21.38
C SER A 2 7.84 11.09 -20.22
N PRO A 3 8.75 12.06 -20.44
CA PRO A 3 9.53 12.67 -19.37
C PRO A 3 8.66 13.23 -18.23
N PHE A 4 7.52 13.83 -18.57
CA PHE A 4 6.53 14.31 -17.60
C PHE A 4 5.97 13.20 -16.71
N ALA A 5 5.68 12.01 -17.28
CA ALA A 5 5.17 10.88 -16.51
C ALA A 5 6.23 10.30 -15.55
N ILE A 6 7.51 10.36 -15.92
CA ILE A 6 8.63 9.94 -15.07
C ILE A 6 8.79 10.91 -13.90
N LEU A 7 8.87 12.20 -14.18
CA LEU A 7 8.98 13.24 -13.15
C LEU A 7 7.78 13.24 -12.19
N GLY A 8 6.57 13.10 -12.73
CA GLY A 8 5.35 12.93 -11.93
C GLY A 8 5.41 11.70 -11.03
N GLY A 9 6.00 10.60 -11.51
CA GLY A 9 6.08 9.34 -10.77
C GLY A 9 7.08 9.43 -9.62
N LEU A 10 8.21 10.08 -9.85
CA LEU A 10 9.19 10.39 -8.82
C LEU A 10 8.60 11.31 -7.75
N ALA A 11 7.93 12.40 -8.15
CA ALA A 11 7.27 13.31 -7.23
C ALA A 11 6.20 12.61 -6.40
N LEU A 12 5.34 11.81 -7.05
CA LEU A 12 4.33 11.00 -6.38
C LEU A 12 4.96 10.00 -5.39
N GLY A 13 6.05 9.35 -5.79
CA GLY A 13 6.80 8.43 -4.94
C GLY A 13 7.35 9.10 -3.68
N VAL A 14 7.89 10.32 -3.80
CA VAL A 14 8.38 11.10 -2.65
C VAL A 14 7.22 11.47 -1.72
N VAL A 15 6.14 12.04 -2.26
CA VAL A 15 4.98 12.47 -1.47
C VAL A 15 4.36 11.28 -0.72
N ILE A 16 4.12 10.18 -1.43
CA ILE A 16 3.55 8.98 -0.82
C ILE A 16 4.54 8.34 0.15
N GLY A 17 5.84 8.34 -0.15
CA GLY A 17 6.87 7.83 0.76
C GLY A 17 6.88 8.57 2.08
N VAL A 18 6.83 9.91 2.07
CA VAL A 18 6.75 10.75 3.27
C VAL A 18 5.49 10.41 4.08
N ILE A 19 4.32 10.43 3.44
CA ILE A 19 3.05 10.15 4.13
C ILE A 19 3.02 8.71 4.68
N SER A 20 3.54 7.76 3.92
CA SER A 20 3.59 6.35 4.33
C SER A 20 4.52 6.14 5.51
N GLY A 21 5.66 6.83 5.53
CA GLY A 21 6.62 6.78 6.61
C GLY A 21 6.10 7.42 7.90
N THR A 22 5.27 8.47 7.81
CA THR A 22 4.70 9.14 9.00
C THR A 22 3.48 8.40 9.55
N VAL A 23 2.57 7.96 8.69
CA VAL A 23 1.29 7.34 9.08
C VAL A 23 1.43 5.84 9.31
N GLY A 24 2.43 5.18 8.72
CA GLY A 24 2.70 3.75 8.89
C GLY A 24 1.75 2.82 8.12
N ILE A 25 0.79 3.35 7.35
CA ILE A 25 -0.20 2.55 6.59
C ILE A 25 0.36 1.93 5.30
N GLY A 26 1.63 2.19 4.97
CA GLY A 26 2.26 1.66 3.77
C GLY A 26 1.63 2.15 2.47
N GLY A 27 1.12 3.39 2.38
CA GLY A 27 0.91 4.14 1.13
C GLY A 27 -0.13 3.66 0.11
N GLY A 28 -0.58 2.40 0.15
CA GLY A 28 -1.46 1.81 -0.87
C GLY A 28 -2.81 2.53 -1.00
N ALA A 29 -3.34 3.04 0.11
CA ALA A 29 -4.56 3.85 0.15
C ALA A 29 -4.49 5.09 -0.76
N LEU A 30 -3.30 5.67 -0.94
CA LEU A 30 -3.07 6.85 -1.77
C LEU A 30 -2.48 6.48 -3.14
N LEU A 31 -1.57 5.49 -3.17
CA LEU A 31 -0.87 5.09 -4.39
C LEU A 31 -1.79 4.40 -5.40
N ILE A 32 -2.69 3.52 -4.95
CA ILE A 32 -3.59 2.79 -5.85
C ILE A 32 -4.50 3.77 -6.61
N PRO A 33 -5.25 4.69 -5.96
CA PRO A 33 -6.04 5.69 -6.68
C PRO A 33 -5.19 6.57 -7.60
N ALA A 34 -3.99 6.99 -7.16
CA ALA A 34 -3.12 7.82 -7.99
C ALA A 34 -2.67 7.10 -9.27
N LEU A 35 -2.34 5.82 -9.20
CA LEU A 35 -1.98 5.00 -10.37
C LEU A 35 -3.18 4.78 -11.30
N VAL A 36 -4.39 4.62 -10.76
CA VAL A 36 -5.60 4.50 -11.58
C VAL A 36 -5.91 5.82 -12.29
N TYR A 37 -5.95 6.94 -11.56
CA TYR A 37 -6.42 8.21 -12.09
C TYR A 37 -5.36 8.96 -12.93
N PHE A 38 -4.09 8.96 -12.51
CA PHE A 38 -3.04 9.70 -13.22
C PHE A 38 -2.26 8.85 -14.23
N TYR A 39 -2.20 7.53 -14.02
CA TYR A 39 -1.47 6.61 -14.89
C TYR A 39 -2.37 5.69 -15.70
N GLY A 40 -3.71 5.80 -15.55
CA GLY A 40 -4.68 5.03 -16.32
C GLY A 40 -4.57 3.52 -16.12
N MET A 41 -4.03 3.07 -14.98
CA MET A 41 -3.89 1.65 -14.69
C MET A 41 -5.24 1.03 -14.34
N THR A 42 -5.44 -0.22 -14.75
CA THR A 42 -6.54 -1.03 -14.22
C THR A 42 -6.35 -1.26 -12.72
N GLN A 43 -7.43 -1.51 -12.00
CA GLN A 43 -7.39 -1.70 -10.55
C GLN A 43 -6.40 -2.82 -10.13
N ILE A 44 -6.40 -3.95 -10.85
CA ILE A 44 -5.49 -5.08 -10.57
C ILE A 44 -4.02 -4.66 -10.79
N ARG A 45 -3.74 -3.95 -11.89
CA ARG A 45 -2.37 -3.50 -12.21
C ARG A 45 -1.90 -2.47 -11.18
N ALA A 46 -2.74 -1.52 -10.80
CA ALA A 46 -2.44 -0.53 -9.78
C ALA A 46 -2.13 -1.19 -8.42
N GLN A 47 -2.89 -2.22 -8.02
CA GLN A 47 -2.61 -2.99 -6.81
C GLN A 47 -1.24 -3.68 -6.88
N GLY A 48 -0.97 -4.42 -7.96
CA GLY A 48 0.31 -5.11 -8.15
C GLY A 48 1.51 -4.15 -8.15
N THR A 49 1.40 -3.04 -8.89
CA THR A 49 2.43 -2.00 -8.92
C THR A 49 2.62 -1.37 -7.53
N SER A 50 1.53 -1.08 -6.81
CA SER A 50 1.63 -0.55 -5.45
C SER A 50 2.36 -1.51 -4.52
N LEU A 51 2.03 -2.81 -4.54
CA LEU A 51 2.69 -3.81 -3.70
C LEU A 51 4.20 -3.85 -3.96
N ALA A 52 4.62 -3.82 -5.23
CA ALA A 52 6.04 -3.77 -5.61
C ALA A 52 6.73 -2.49 -5.09
N THR A 53 6.07 -1.33 -5.16
CA THR A 53 6.61 -0.05 -4.66
C THR A 53 6.69 0.00 -3.13
N LEU A 54 5.78 -0.70 -2.45
CA LEU A 54 5.65 -0.65 -0.99
C LEU A 54 6.56 -1.65 -0.27
N LEU A 55 6.82 -2.82 -0.89
CA LEU A 55 7.57 -3.91 -0.28
C LEU A 55 9.03 -3.55 0.01
N LEU A 56 9.82 -3.21 -1.01
CA LEU A 56 11.26 -3.01 -0.86
C LEU A 56 11.63 -1.57 -0.49
N PRO A 57 11.27 -0.54 -1.28
CA PRO A 57 11.74 0.82 -1.02
C PRO A 57 11.13 1.41 0.25
N ILE A 58 9.80 1.55 0.29
CA ILE A 58 9.12 2.24 1.40
C ILE A 58 9.17 1.39 2.66
N GLY A 59 8.82 0.10 2.55
CA GLY A 59 8.83 -0.84 3.66
C GLY A 59 10.17 -0.87 4.38
N PHE A 60 11.28 -1.04 3.65
CA PHE A 60 12.60 -1.14 4.25
C PHE A 60 13.05 0.18 4.89
N PHE A 61 13.02 1.30 4.16
CA PHE A 61 13.55 2.57 4.68
C PHE A 61 12.71 3.14 5.84
N ALA A 62 11.38 2.98 5.79
CA ALA A 62 10.52 3.36 6.90
C ALA A 62 10.79 2.46 8.12
N PHE A 63 10.74 1.13 7.95
CA PHE A 63 11.03 0.17 9.02
C PHE A 63 12.40 0.44 9.67
N TRP A 64 13.45 0.65 8.87
CA TRP A 64 14.79 0.87 9.37
C TRP A 64 14.88 2.08 10.30
N THR A 65 14.09 3.12 10.02
CA THR A 65 14.02 4.32 10.85
C THR A 65 13.39 4.02 12.21
N TYR A 66 12.26 3.30 12.23
CA TYR A 66 11.59 2.88 13.48
C TYR A 66 12.41 1.85 14.27
N TYR A 67 13.07 0.92 13.59
CA TYR A 67 13.91 -0.09 14.19
C TYR A 67 15.11 0.54 14.92
N LYS A 68 15.83 1.47 14.26
CA LYS A 68 16.94 2.19 14.90
C LYS A 68 16.49 3.03 16.10
N ALA A 69 15.24 3.49 16.12
CA ALA A 69 14.66 4.21 17.24
C ALA A 69 14.16 3.29 18.38
N GLY A 70 14.26 1.96 18.23
CA GLY A 70 13.80 1.00 19.23
C GLY A 70 12.28 0.84 19.29
N HIS A 71 11.55 1.28 18.26
CA HIS A 71 10.08 1.26 18.21
C HIS A 71 9.50 0.06 17.45
N ALA A 72 10.33 -0.91 17.06
CA ALA A 72 9.90 -2.09 16.30
C ALA A 72 10.05 -3.37 17.12
N ASP A 73 8.94 -4.07 17.36
CA ASP A 73 8.93 -5.42 17.92
C ASP A 73 9.16 -6.46 16.81
N LEU A 74 10.40 -6.93 16.71
CA LEU A 74 10.79 -7.90 15.68
C LEU A 74 10.16 -9.28 15.91
N LYS A 75 9.89 -9.67 17.15
CA LYS A 75 9.34 -10.99 17.46
C LYS A 75 7.90 -11.08 16.96
N LEU A 76 7.09 -10.07 17.28
CA LEU A 76 5.73 -9.97 16.77
C LEU A 76 5.73 -9.80 15.24
N ALA A 77 6.61 -8.97 14.70
CA ALA A 77 6.72 -8.77 13.25
C ALA A 77 7.01 -10.08 12.50
N MET A 78 7.92 -10.92 13.00
CA MET A 78 8.21 -12.23 12.40
C MET A 78 6.99 -13.16 12.42
N LEU A 79 6.27 -13.23 13.54
CA LEU A 79 5.07 -14.04 13.65
C LEU A 79 3.98 -13.58 12.67
N LEU A 80 3.73 -12.27 12.62
CA LEU A 80 2.76 -11.68 11.70
C LEU A 80 3.18 -11.87 10.23
N SER A 81 4.48 -11.86 9.93
CA SER A 81 5.00 -12.03 8.56
C SER A 81 4.61 -13.37 7.94
N VAL A 82 4.53 -14.44 8.74
CA VAL A 82 4.09 -15.77 8.25
C VAL A 82 2.63 -15.72 7.80
N GLY A 83 1.75 -15.19 8.66
CA GLY A 83 0.34 -15.01 8.32
C GLY A 83 0.13 -14.04 7.15
N PHE A 84 0.93 -12.97 7.11
CA PHE A 84 0.91 -11.98 6.04
C PHE A 84 1.32 -12.59 4.69
N ALA A 85 2.37 -13.42 4.66
CA ALA A 85 2.81 -14.09 3.43
C ALA A 85 1.72 -15.03 2.90
N LEU A 86 1.12 -15.85 3.76
CA LEU A 86 0.06 -16.77 3.37
C LEU A 86 -1.20 -16.02 2.89
N GLY A 87 -1.64 -15.02 3.65
CA GLY A 87 -2.81 -14.20 3.32
C GLY A 87 -2.61 -13.39 2.05
N GLY A 88 -1.42 -12.81 1.84
CA GLY A 88 -1.07 -12.08 0.63
C GLY A 88 -1.03 -12.98 -0.61
N TRP A 89 -0.49 -14.19 -0.48
CA TRP A 89 -0.50 -15.17 -1.57
C TRP A 89 -1.92 -15.62 -1.93
N LEU A 90 -2.72 -16.02 -0.94
CA LEU A 90 -4.12 -16.44 -1.16
C LEU A 90 -4.96 -15.30 -1.73
N GLY A 91 -4.89 -14.12 -1.11
CA GLY A 91 -5.64 -12.93 -1.54
C GLY A 91 -5.23 -12.44 -2.93
N GLY A 92 -3.93 -12.44 -3.24
CA GLY A 92 -3.41 -12.06 -4.55
C GLY A 92 -3.87 -12.99 -5.67
N ASN A 93 -3.87 -14.31 -5.42
CA ASN A 93 -4.41 -15.30 -6.35
C ASN A 93 -5.92 -15.15 -6.52
N TRP A 94 -6.66 -14.95 -5.44
CA TRP A 94 -8.10 -14.78 -5.51
C TRP A 94 -8.49 -13.50 -6.25
N ALA A 95 -7.74 -12.41 -6.03
CA ALA A 95 -7.97 -11.12 -6.69
C ALA A 95 -7.93 -11.21 -8.23
N GLN A 96 -7.13 -12.12 -8.81
CA GLN A 96 -7.09 -12.30 -10.27
C GLN A 96 -8.42 -12.77 -10.88
N HIS A 97 -9.32 -13.32 -10.06
CA HIS A 97 -10.61 -13.85 -10.48
C HIS A 97 -11.77 -12.89 -10.23
N LEU A 98 -11.50 -11.72 -9.64
CA LEU A 98 -12.52 -10.72 -9.33
C LEU A 98 -12.64 -9.70 -10.45
N SER A 99 -13.87 -9.23 -10.70
CA SER A 99 -14.08 -8.13 -11.62
C SER A 99 -13.46 -6.83 -11.09
N GLU A 100 -13.06 -5.94 -12.00
CA GLU A 100 -12.48 -4.64 -11.65
C GLU A 100 -13.43 -3.81 -10.75
N THR A 101 -14.73 -3.87 -11.01
CA THR A 101 -15.75 -3.21 -10.19
C THR A 101 -15.79 -3.78 -8.78
N ALA A 102 -15.69 -5.10 -8.61
CA ALA A 102 -15.68 -5.75 -7.31
C ALA A 102 -14.44 -5.36 -6.50
N LEU A 103 -13.26 -5.41 -7.11
CA LEU A 103 -12.00 -4.98 -6.50
C LEU A 103 -12.03 -3.51 -6.08
N ARG A 104 -12.53 -2.62 -6.95
CA ARG A 104 -12.63 -1.19 -6.66
C ARG A 104 -13.60 -0.92 -5.52
N ARG A 105 -14.79 -1.53 -5.53
CA ARG A 105 -15.79 -1.37 -4.46
C ARG A 105 -15.32 -1.96 -3.14
N GLY A 106 -14.69 -3.14 -3.17
CA GLY A 106 -14.12 -3.77 -1.97
C GLY A 106 -13.03 -2.92 -1.34
N PHE A 107 -12.12 -2.38 -2.16
CA PHE A 107 -11.09 -1.46 -1.69
C PHE A 107 -11.68 -0.17 -1.10
N ALA A 108 -12.66 0.43 -1.77
CA ALA A 108 -13.35 1.62 -1.25
C ALA A 108 -14.07 1.35 0.08
N ALA A 109 -14.79 0.22 0.18
CA ALA A 109 -15.47 -0.18 1.40
C ALA A 109 -14.48 -0.39 2.56
N LEU A 110 -13.35 -1.04 2.30
CA LEU A 110 -12.28 -1.20 3.30
C LEU A 110 -11.77 0.16 3.78
N LEU A 111 -11.48 1.09 2.87
CA LEU A 111 -11.02 2.43 3.24
C LEU A 111 -12.04 3.19 4.09
N LEU A 112 -13.34 3.11 3.76
CA LEU A 112 -14.40 3.73 4.54
C LEU A 112 -14.49 3.14 5.95
N VAL A 113 -14.39 1.82 6.08
CA VAL A 113 -14.39 1.14 7.39
C VAL A 113 -13.18 1.56 8.21
N LEU A 114 -11.99 1.60 7.62
CA LEU A 114 -10.78 2.03 8.31
C LEU A 114 -10.86 3.50 8.74
N ALA A 115 -11.35 4.38 7.87
CA ALA A 115 -11.56 5.80 8.16
C ALA A 115 -12.56 5.98 9.31
N ALA A 116 -13.71 5.30 9.26
CA ALA A 116 -14.69 5.35 10.33
C ALA A 116 -14.11 4.82 11.66
N LYS A 117 -13.39 3.69 11.61
CA LYS A 117 -12.76 3.14 12.82
C LYS A 117 -11.75 4.11 13.42
N LEU A 118 -10.92 4.78 12.62
CA LEU A 118 -9.97 5.79 13.12
C LEU A 118 -10.68 7.03 13.68
N ALA A 119 -11.75 7.50 13.02
CA ALA A 119 -12.48 8.68 13.45
C ALA A 119 -13.24 8.47 14.76
N PHE A 120 -13.70 7.25 15.02
CA PHE A 120 -14.50 6.89 16.20
C PHE A 120 -13.77 6.00 17.21
N SER A 121 -12.49 5.67 16.98
CA SER A 121 -11.66 5.01 18.00
C SER A 121 -11.40 6.01 19.11
N ARG A 122 -11.71 5.62 20.36
CA ARG A 122 -11.42 6.39 21.56
C ARG A 122 -9.92 6.51 21.81
#